data_AF-A2DHI4-F1
#
_entry.id   AF-A2DHI4-F1
#
_cell.length_a   1.000
_cell.length_b   1.000
_cell.length_c   1.000
_cell.angle_alpha   90.00
_cell.angle_beta   90.00
_cell.angle_gamma   90.00
#
_symmetry.space_group_name_H-M   'P 1'
#
loop_
_entity.id
_entity.type
_entity.pdbx_description
1 polymer ?
#
loop_
_entity_poly.entity_id
_entity_poly.type
_entity_poly.pdbx_seq_one_letter_code
_entity_poly.pdbx_strand_id
1 'polypeptide(L)'
;MHNTNFRKVKIGSVVVDGGPAELKCFKDTWNDSFYHDRDPKYYKILLIPCLCHRIHNSYQYIAGKNNQLQSLVKDVHRIAELCRIHADDIGAQCPQHVSTRWIYDYNICVFILKYENKIKQYINVDHDKIVQLKDCLAVLKKLILVFESDKALLANCYIWIRKAISALNLLTSNLHNAFGSILASSLDSYTLDSDFGGLWCLAFSLTPRGRFYFHRKFVKNEEVEDLADPLSSFQSEHIPDKDPAEDLQDIYMDSIFEEGNTNAVIDVTDEGTFRRIVESDDQLRLTLQDVREDNHQTAENDLTAAKDYLKRILVQF
;
A
#
# COMPACT_ATOMS: atom_id res chain seq x y z
N MET A 1 1.19 7.83 32.81
CA MET A 1 2.23 8.79 32.42
C MET A 1 3.49 8.04 32.01
N HIS A 2 3.64 7.68 30.73
CA HIS A 2 4.89 7.14 30.22
C HIS A 2 5.84 8.29 29.85
N ASN A 3 6.99 8.27 30.50
CA ASN A 3 7.99 9.32 30.52
C ASN A 3 8.81 9.28 29.20
N THR A 4 8.39 10.01 28.17
CA THR A 4 9.13 10.16 26.90
C THR A 4 10.30 11.16 26.98
N ASN A 5 10.71 11.55 28.20
CA ASN A 5 11.68 12.60 28.45
C ASN A 5 13.15 12.18 28.29
N PHE A 6 13.44 11.02 27.68
CA PHE A 6 14.80 10.47 27.65
C PHE A 6 15.72 11.02 26.57
N ARG A 7 15.23 11.75 25.56
CA ARG A 7 16.08 12.48 24.60
C ARG A 7 15.32 13.73 24.15
N LYS A 8 15.98 14.89 24.06
CA LYS A 8 15.44 16.16 23.52
C LYS A 8 15.15 16.07 22.01
N VAL A 9 14.42 15.05 21.58
CA VAL A 9 14.11 14.78 20.18
C VAL A 9 12.94 15.66 19.78
N LYS A 10 13.17 16.51 18.77
CA LYS A 10 12.11 17.25 18.10
C LYS A 10 11.62 16.40 16.94
N ILE A 11 10.39 15.89 17.05
CA ILE A 11 9.74 15.09 16.01
C ILE A 11 8.98 16.07 15.12
N GLY A 12 9.35 16.17 13.84
CA GLY A 12 8.66 17.01 12.86
C GLY A 12 7.63 16.25 12.03
N SER A 13 7.82 14.94 11.87
CA SER A 13 6.93 14.07 11.13
C SER A 13 7.03 12.63 11.63
N VAL A 14 5.99 11.85 11.41
CA VAL A 14 5.96 10.40 11.65
C VAL A 14 5.42 9.68 10.43
N VAL A 15 6.00 8.52 10.11
CA VAL A 15 5.47 7.61 9.10
C VAL A 15 4.71 6.50 9.81
N VAL A 16 3.46 6.26 9.43
CA VAL A 16 2.53 5.33 10.11
C VAL A 16 1.90 4.37 9.12
N ASP A 17 1.57 3.15 9.51
CA ASP A 17 0.92 2.19 8.61
C ASP A 17 -0.56 2.54 8.36
N GLY A 18 -1.15 3.34 9.26
CA GLY A 18 -2.54 3.78 9.18
C GLY A 18 -3.49 2.95 10.03
N GLY A 19 -2.97 2.19 11.00
CA GLY A 19 -3.74 1.44 11.97
C GLY A 19 -4.72 2.35 12.73
N PRO A 20 -5.93 1.86 13.06
CA PRO A 20 -6.95 2.65 13.74
C PRO A 20 -6.44 3.35 15.00
N ALA A 21 -5.66 2.65 15.83
CA ALA A 21 -5.06 3.19 17.04
C ALA A 21 -4.05 4.31 16.75
N GLU A 22 -3.17 4.10 15.75
CA GLU A 22 -2.19 5.12 15.33
C GLU A 22 -2.88 6.39 14.85
N LEU A 23 -3.88 6.25 13.97
CA LEU A 23 -4.63 7.38 13.43
C LEU A 23 -5.44 8.09 14.51
N LYS A 24 -5.98 7.36 15.50
CA LYS A 24 -6.75 7.93 16.60
C LYS A 24 -5.94 8.94 17.40
N CYS A 25 -4.65 8.68 17.62
CA CYS A 25 -3.72 9.61 18.28
C CYS A 25 -3.56 10.97 17.59
N PHE A 26 -3.97 11.09 16.32
CA PHE A 26 -3.91 12.32 15.52
C PHE A 26 -5.30 12.83 15.14
N LYS A 27 -6.36 12.46 15.86
CA LYS A 27 -7.72 12.99 15.66
C LYS A 27 -8.06 14.04 16.72
N ASP A 28 -8.47 15.21 16.27
CA ASP A 28 -9.03 16.27 17.12
C ASP A 28 -10.31 15.84 17.87
N THR A 29 -11.01 14.82 17.38
CA THR A 29 -12.22 14.27 18.01
C THR A 29 -11.95 13.31 19.18
N TRP A 30 -10.71 12.84 19.38
CA TRP A 30 -10.37 11.95 20.49
C TRP A 30 -9.65 12.71 21.60
N ASN A 31 -10.23 12.73 22.81
CA ASN A 31 -9.74 13.55 23.93
C ASN A 31 -8.29 13.24 24.37
N ASP A 32 -7.83 12.00 24.19
CA ASP A 32 -6.45 11.60 24.56
C ASP A 32 -5.47 11.72 23.38
N SER A 33 -5.88 12.36 22.28
CA SER A 33 -5.02 12.56 21.11
C SER A 33 -3.98 13.65 21.34
N PHE A 34 -2.96 13.65 20.48
CA PHE A 34 -1.92 14.68 20.46
C PHE A 34 -2.45 16.09 20.18
N TYR A 35 -3.66 16.24 19.64
CA TYR A 35 -4.31 17.54 19.44
C TYR A 35 -4.68 18.24 20.75
N HIS A 36 -4.96 17.46 21.80
CA HIS A 36 -5.34 17.98 23.13
C HIS A 36 -4.18 17.95 24.13
N ASP A 37 -2.98 17.55 23.69
CA ASP A 37 -1.79 17.60 24.53
C ASP A 37 -1.44 19.06 24.87
N ARG A 38 -0.97 19.27 26.10
CA ARG A 38 -0.58 20.61 26.58
C ARG A 38 0.70 21.12 25.92
N ASP A 39 1.51 20.24 25.35
CA ASP A 39 2.73 20.60 24.65
C ASP A 39 2.46 20.78 23.13
N PRO A 40 2.60 22.01 22.60
CA PRO A 40 2.28 22.31 21.20
C PRO A 40 3.07 21.53 20.16
N LYS A 41 4.19 20.90 20.58
CA LYS A 41 5.02 20.12 19.66
C LYS A 41 4.31 18.88 19.13
N TYR A 42 3.32 18.33 19.86
CA TYR A 42 2.69 17.05 19.49
C TYR A 42 1.60 17.22 18.43
N TYR A 43 0.80 18.29 18.46
CA TYR A 43 -0.19 18.55 17.41
C TYR A 43 0.42 19.10 16.10
N LYS A 44 1.70 19.51 16.13
CA LYS A 44 2.47 19.98 14.96
C LYS A 44 3.22 18.87 14.21
N ILE A 45 3.05 17.61 14.62
CA ILE A 45 3.68 16.47 13.95
C ILE A 45 2.96 16.22 12.62
N LEU A 46 3.72 16.23 11.51
CA LEU A 46 3.19 15.84 10.21
C LEU A 46 3.01 14.32 10.12
N LEU A 47 1.77 13.89 9.89
CA LEU A 47 1.43 12.48 9.67
C LEU A 47 1.64 12.12 8.20
N ILE A 48 2.54 11.16 7.95
CA ILE A 48 2.84 10.63 6.61
C ILE A 48 2.37 9.17 6.58
N PRO A 49 1.41 8.78 5.75
CA PRO A 49 0.99 7.39 5.71
C PRO A 49 2.00 6.55 4.91
N CYS A 50 2.27 5.34 5.37
CA CYS A 50 3.22 4.43 4.74
C CYS A 50 2.71 4.02 3.35
N LEU A 51 3.49 4.33 2.31
CA LEU A 51 3.14 3.98 0.94
C LEU A 51 3.17 2.46 0.71
N CYS A 52 4.05 1.72 1.38
CA CYS A 52 4.09 0.25 1.27
C CYS A 52 2.75 -0.36 1.71
N HIS A 53 2.25 0.05 2.88
CA HIS A 53 0.93 -0.38 3.38
C HIS A 53 -0.21 0.04 2.45
N ARG A 54 -0.18 1.27 1.91
CA ARG A 54 -1.18 1.70 0.91
C ARG A 54 -1.15 0.83 -0.36
N ILE A 55 0.03 0.45 -0.84
CA ILE A 55 0.17 -0.42 -2.01
C ILE A 55 -0.38 -1.82 -1.70
N HIS A 56 -0.02 -2.41 -0.56
CA HIS A 56 -0.58 -3.69 -0.09
C HIS A 56 -2.11 -3.65 -0.03
N ASN A 57 -2.67 -2.63 0.62
CA ASN A 57 -4.10 -2.46 0.76
C ASN A 57 -4.79 -2.24 -0.59
N SER A 58 -4.15 -1.53 -1.52
CA SER A 58 -4.70 -1.35 -2.87
C SER A 58 -4.87 -2.68 -3.60
N TYR A 59 -3.87 -3.57 -3.55
CA TYR A 59 -3.94 -4.89 -4.16
C TYR A 59 -4.99 -5.77 -3.47
N GLN A 60 -4.95 -5.85 -2.13
CA GLN A 60 -5.90 -6.65 -1.35
C GLN A 60 -7.35 -6.22 -1.60
N TYR A 61 -7.59 -4.91 -1.68
CA TYR A 61 -8.91 -4.37 -1.93
C TYR A 61 -9.45 -4.82 -3.29
N ILE A 62 -8.70 -4.59 -4.37
CA ILE A 62 -9.20 -4.92 -5.71
C ILE A 62 -9.30 -6.43 -5.93
N ALA A 63 -8.40 -7.22 -5.33
CA ALA A 63 -8.51 -8.68 -5.32
C ALA A 63 -9.74 -9.17 -4.55
N GLY A 64 -10.23 -8.42 -3.57
CA GLY A 64 -11.49 -8.71 -2.87
C GLY A 64 -12.76 -8.24 -3.62
N LYS A 65 -12.64 -7.31 -4.57
CA LYS A 65 -13.77 -6.68 -5.26
C LYS A 65 -13.99 -7.15 -6.69
N ASN A 66 -12.92 -7.47 -7.42
CA ASN A 66 -13.01 -7.97 -8.78
C ASN A 66 -13.10 -9.50 -8.79
N ASN A 67 -14.22 -10.06 -9.25
CA ASN A 67 -14.47 -11.50 -9.19
C ASN A 67 -13.42 -12.34 -9.95
N GLN A 68 -12.94 -11.85 -11.10
CA GLN A 68 -11.94 -12.58 -11.89
C GLN A 68 -10.59 -12.63 -11.18
N LEU A 69 -10.14 -11.48 -10.66
CA LEU A 69 -8.92 -11.39 -9.88
C LEU A 69 -9.04 -12.18 -8.57
N GLN A 70 -10.18 -12.11 -7.88
CA GLN A 70 -10.43 -12.87 -6.67
C GLN A 70 -10.30 -14.38 -6.91
N SER A 71 -10.90 -14.88 -8.00
CA SER A 71 -10.81 -16.29 -8.36
C SER A 71 -9.36 -16.69 -8.63
N LEU A 72 -8.62 -15.88 -9.40
CA LEU A 72 -7.23 -16.15 -9.72
C LEU A 72 -6.34 -16.15 -8.47
N VAL A 73 -6.50 -15.20 -7.56
CA VAL A 73 -5.72 -15.13 -6.31
C VAL A 73 -6.00 -16.34 -5.42
N LYS A 74 -7.27 -16.76 -5.30
CA LYS A 74 -7.63 -18.00 -4.59
C LYS A 74 -6.98 -19.23 -5.22
N ASP A 75 -6.94 -19.31 -6.55
CA ASP A 75 -6.26 -20.40 -7.25
C ASP A 75 -4.75 -20.38 -7.00
N VAL A 76 -4.11 -19.21 -7.04
CA VAL A 76 -2.68 -19.05 -6.72
C VAL A 76 -2.38 -19.53 -5.29
N HIS A 77 -3.20 -19.14 -4.31
CA HIS A 77 -3.03 -19.57 -2.91
C HIS A 77 -3.21 -21.09 -2.76
N ARG A 78 -4.23 -21.66 -3.41
CA ARG A 78 -4.46 -23.11 -3.42
C ARG A 78 -3.32 -23.89 -4.05
N ILE A 79 -2.80 -23.42 -5.20
CA ILE A 79 -1.64 -24.02 -5.86
C ILE A 79 -0.43 -23.93 -4.93
N ALA A 80 -0.21 -22.81 -4.26
CA ALA A 80 0.90 -22.65 -3.32
C ALA A 80 0.85 -23.67 -2.18
N GLU A 81 -0.30 -23.84 -1.54
CA GLU A 81 -0.51 -24.83 -0.48
C GLU A 81 -0.22 -26.26 -0.97
N LEU A 82 -0.75 -26.62 -2.14
CA LEU A 82 -0.49 -27.93 -2.76
C LEU A 82 1.00 -28.14 -3.06
N CYS A 83 1.68 -27.11 -3.58
CA CYS A 83 3.12 -27.18 -3.86
C CYS A 83 3.94 -27.40 -2.58
N ARG A 84 3.50 -26.85 -1.44
CA ARG A 84 4.17 -27.06 -0.16
C ARG A 84 3.96 -28.48 0.38
N ILE A 85 2.81 -29.10 0.13
CA ILE A 85 2.55 -30.51 0.47
C ILE A 85 3.45 -31.43 -0.35
N HIS A 86 3.64 -31.11 -1.64
CA HIS A 86 4.44 -31.88 -2.59
C HIS A 86 5.85 -31.32 -2.79
N ALA A 87 6.43 -30.65 -1.78
CA ALA A 87 7.71 -29.97 -1.91
C ALA A 87 8.85 -30.92 -2.31
N ASP A 88 8.84 -32.16 -1.80
CA ASP A 88 9.83 -33.20 -2.13
C ASP A 88 9.75 -33.63 -3.60
N ASP A 89 8.54 -33.86 -4.11
CA ASP A 89 8.31 -34.24 -5.51
C ASP A 89 8.68 -33.10 -6.48
N ILE A 90 8.34 -31.86 -6.08
CA ILE A 90 8.68 -30.64 -6.83
C ILE A 90 10.20 -30.37 -6.74
N GLY A 91 10.85 -30.79 -5.67
CA GLY A 91 12.26 -30.54 -5.37
C GLY A 91 12.54 -29.09 -4.96
N ALA A 92 11.52 -28.36 -4.49
CA ALA A 92 11.63 -26.98 -4.02
C ALA A 92 10.44 -26.60 -3.13
N GLN A 93 10.67 -25.74 -2.14
CA GLN A 93 9.63 -25.22 -1.25
C GLN A 93 8.96 -23.98 -1.86
N CYS A 94 7.64 -24.02 -2.02
CA CYS A 94 6.86 -22.86 -2.45
C CYS A 94 6.71 -21.84 -1.31
N PRO A 95 6.85 -20.51 -1.57
CA PRO A 95 6.58 -19.47 -0.58
C PRO A 95 5.15 -19.55 -0.01
N GLN A 96 4.97 -19.16 1.25
CA GLN A 96 3.64 -19.05 1.86
C GLN A 96 2.97 -17.73 1.47
N HIS A 97 1.65 -17.76 1.28
CA HIS A 97 0.86 -16.55 1.33
C HIS A 97 0.89 -15.95 2.74
N VAL A 98 1.08 -14.63 2.83
CA VAL A 98 1.07 -13.87 4.09
C VAL A 98 -0.10 -12.88 4.04
N SER A 99 -1.09 -13.08 4.91
CA SER A 99 -2.35 -12.32 4.91
C SER A 99 -2.17 -10.83 5.16
N THR A 100 -1.08 -10.44 5.82
CA THR A 100 -0.71 -9.04 6.11
C THR A 100 0.17 -8.43 5.01
N ARG A 101 0.77 -9.25 4.12
CA ARG A 101 1.73 -8.82 3.07
C ARG A 101 1.46 -9.49 1.74
N TRP A 102 0.33 -9.15 1.12
CA TRP A 102 -0.14 -9.77 -0.12
C TRP A 102 0.83 -9.64 -1.31
N ILE A 103 1.78 -8.71 -1.30
CA ILE A 103 2.74 -8.56 -2.40
C ILE A 103 3.64 -9.79 -2.58
N TYR A 104 3.78 -10.62 -1.54
CA TYR A 104 4.53 -11.88 -1.63
C TYR A 104 3.88 -12.90 -2.58
N ASP A 105 2.61 -12.69 -2.97
CA ASP A 105 1.98 -13.45 -4.05
C ASP A 105 2.77 -13.35 -5.37
N TYR A 106 3.60 -12.31 -5.55
CA TYR A 106 4.56 -12.24 -6.64
C TYR A 106 5.52 -13.43 -6.64
N ASN A 107 6.12 -13.75 -5.49
CA ASN A 107 7.09 -14.85 -5.36
C ASN A 107 6.39 -16.20 -5.60
N ILE A 108 5.14 -16.32 -5.17
CA ILE A 108 4.31 -17.50 -5.44
C ILE A 108 4.09 -17.65 -6.94
N CYS A 109 3.70 -16.59 -7.64
CA CYS A 109 3.50 -16.63 -9.10
C CYS A 109 4.80 -17.01 -9.83
N VAL A 110 5.95 -16.43 -9.43
CA VAL A 110 7.26 -16.79 -9.99
C VAL A 110 7.57 -18.26 -9.76
N PHE A 111 7.33 -18.78 -8.55
CA PHE A 111 7.51 -20.19 -8.23
C PHE A 111 6.63 -21.09 -9.11
N ILE A 112 5.34 -20.78 -9.24
CA ILE A 112 4.40 -21.58 -10.03
C ILE A 112 4.85 -21.65 -11.49
N LEU A 113 5.26 -20.52 -12.08
CA LEU A 113 5.74 -20.49 -13.46
C LEU A 113 7.06 -21.26 -13.63
N LYS A 114 7.98 -21.17 -12.66
CA LYS A 114 9.27 -21.87 -12.70
C LYS A 114 9.12 -23.39 -12.64
N TYR A 115 8.18 -23.88 -11.83
CA TYR A 115 7.97 -25.32 -11.59
C TYR A 115 6.71 -25.88 -12.26
N GLU A 116 6.12 -25.15 -13.20
CA GLU A 116 4.83 -25.44 -13.82
C GLU A 116 4.71 -26.89 -14.32
N ASN A 117 5.74 -27.41 -14.99
CA ASN A 117 5.73 -28.78 -15.53
C ASN A 117 5.58 -29.86 -14.45
N LYS A 118 6.08 -29.62 -13.24
CA LYS A 118 5.91 -30.53 -12.11
C LYS A 118 4.56 -30.33 -11.44
N ILE A 119 4.14 -29.08 -11.26
CA ILE A 119 2.87 -28.70 -10.64
C ILE A 119 1.67 -29.24 -11.43
N LYS A 120 1.75 -29.23 -12.77
CA LYS A 120 0.71 -29.74 -13.68
C LYS A 120 0.34 -31.21 -13.45
N GLN A 121 1.15 -31.98 -12.73
CA GLN A 121 0.83 -33.36 -12.35
C GLN A 121 -0.25 -33.43 -11.25
N TYR A 122 -0.41 -32.37 -10.46
CA TYR A 122 -1.33 -32.31 -9.33
C TYR A 122 -2.52 -31.39 -9.56
N ILE A 123 -2.34 -30.33 -10.36
CA ILE A 123 -3.37 -29.31 -10.58
C ILE A 123 -3.18 -28.61 -11.92
N ASN A 124 -4.29 -28.25 -12.57
CA ASN A 124 -4.22 -27.44 -13.79
C ASN A 124 -3.76 -26.01 -13.47
N VAL A 125 -2.81 -25.51 -14.27
CA VAL A 125 -2.24 -24.17 -14.12
C VAL A 125 -2.64 -23.33 -15.33
N ASP A 126 -3.35 -22.22 -15.09
CA ASP A 126 -3.67 -21.23 -16.12
C ASP A 126 -2.46 -20.30 -16.31
N HIS A 127 -1.51 -20.75 -17.13
CA HIS A 127 -0.22 -20.09 -17.37
C HIS A 127 -0.39 -18.59 -17.66
N ASP A 128 -1.23 -18.26 -18.64
CA ASP A 128 -1.38 -16.89 -19.14
C ASP A 128 -1.91 -15.96 -18.06
N LYS A 129 -2.87 -16.41 -17.24
CA LYS A 129 -3.37 -15.60 -16.13
C LYS A 129 -2.34 -15.41 -15.03
N ILE A 130 -1.54 -16.43 -14.73
CA ILE A 130 -0.46 -16.31 -13.74
C ILE A 130 0.63 -15.36 -14.23
N VAL A 131 0.98 -15.39 -15.52
CA VAL A 131 1.90 -14.41 -16.13
C VAL A 131 1.33 -12.99 -15.99
N GLN A 132 0.06 -12.79 -16.34
CA GLN A 132 -0.58 -11.48 -16.23
C GLN A 132 -0.58 -10.94 -14.79
N LEU A 133 -0.93 -11.78 -13.81
CA LEU A 133 -0.86 -11.38 -12.40
C LEU A 133 0.58 -11.09 -11.97
N LYS A 134 1.53 -11.96 -12.31
CA LYS A 134 2.96 -11.80 -11.98
C LYS A 134 3.51 -10.47 -12.53
N ASP A 135 3.16 -10.07 -13.74
CA ASP A 135 3.61 -8.82 -14.35
C ASP A 135 3.05 -7.60 -13.61
N CYS A 136 1.76 -7.61 -13.22
CA CYS A 136 1.19 -6.54 -12.40
C CYS A 136 1.84 -6.48 -11.01
N LEU A 137 2.02 -7.63 -10.36
CA LEU A 137 2.65 -7.70 -9.05
C LEU A 137 4.14 -7.31 -9.10
N ALA A 138 4.82 -7.50 -10.22
CA ALA A 138 6.20 -7.02 -10.41
C ALA A 138 6.29 -5.50 -10.27
N VAL A 139 5.35 -4.76 -10.88
CA VAL A 139 5.28 -3.30 -10.78
C VAL A 139 5.07 -2.88 -9.32
N LEU A 140 4.08 -3.47 -8.64
CA LEU A 140 3.76 -3.14 -7.26
C LEU A 140 4.90 -3.52 -6.29
N LYS A 141 5.52 -4.68 -6.46
CA LYS A 141 6.64 -5.14 -5.63
C LYS A 141 7.86 -4.26 -5.80
N LYS A 142 8.19 -3.89 -7.03
CA LYS A 142 9.30 -2.98 -7.30
C LYS A 142 9.04 -1.58 -6.74
N LEU A 143 7.79 -1.11 -6.77
CA LEU A 143 7.39 0.16 -6.14
C LEU A 143 7.58 0.11 -4.62
N ILE A 144 7.18 -0.98 -3.95
CA ILE A 144 7.42 -1.20 -2.52
C ILE A 144 8.92 -1.17 -2.21
N LEU A 145 9.74 -1.92 -2.96
CA LEU A 145 11.19 -1.94 -2.76
C LEU A 145 11.85 -0.55 -2.92
N VAL A 146 11.30 0.30 -3.79
CA VAL A 146 11.76 1.70 -3.92
C VAL A 146 11.46 2.50 -2.64
N PHE A 147 10.30 2.29 -2.02
CA PHE A 147 9.88 3.02 -0.82
C PHE A 147 10.44 2.47 0.48
N GLU A 148 10.80 1.18 0.53
CA GLU A 148 11.50 0.57 1.67
C GLU A 148 12.98 0.95 1.73
N SER A 149 13.55 1.47 0.64
CA SER A 149 14.95 1.89 0.63
C SER A 149 15.18 3.04 1.62
N ASP A 150 16.28 2.95 2.37
CA ASP A 150 16.84 4.02 3.20
C ASP A 150 17.15 5.33 2.43
N LYS A 151 17.17 5.27 1.10
CA LYS A 151 17.39 6.40 0.18
C LYS A 151 16.08 6.95 -0.41
N ALA A 152 14.93 6.38 -0.04
CA ALA A 152 13.64 6.86 -0.50
C ALA A 152 13.41 8.30 -0.01
N LEU A 153 13.15 9.21 -0.94
CA LEU A 153 12.81 10.59 -0.64
C LEU A 153 11.31 10.81 -0.85
N LEU A 154 10.65 11.40 0.15
CA LEU A 154 9.23 11.79 0.07
C LEU A 154 8.92 12.56 -1.22
N ALA A 155 9.83 13.45 -1.63
CA ALA A 155 9.69 14.25 -2.84
C ALA A 155 9.66 13.43 -4.13
N ASN A 156 10.20 12.21 -4.15
CA ASN A 156 10.20 11.35 -5.34
C ASN A 156 8.98 10.43 -5.39
N CYS A 157 8.23 10.27 -4.29
CA CYS A 157 7.10 9.35 -4.20
C CYS A 157 6.06 9.59 -5.28
N TYR A 158 5.69 10.85 -5.53
CA TYR A 158 4.72 11.21 -6.55
C TYR A 158 5.09 10.67 -7.94
N ILE A 159 6.33 10.88 -8.39
CA ILE A 159 6.76 10.40 -9.72
C ILE A 159 6.79 8.87 -9.79
N TRP A 160 7.23 8.20 -8.73
CA TRP A 160 7.23 6.74 -8.70
C TRP A 160 5.82 6.14 -8.75
N ILE A 161 4.86 6.74 -8.04
CA ILE A 161 3.45 6.32 -8.08
C ILE A 161 2.89 6.56 -9.49
N ARG A 162 3.11 7.74 -10.09
CA ARG A 162 2.67 8.03 -11.47
C ARG A 162 3.26 7.05 -12.48
N LYS A 163 4.54 6.72 -12.36
CA LYS A 163 5.20 5.72 -13.21
C LYS A 163 4.55 4.35 -13.04
N ALA A 164 4.26 3.91 -11.82
CA ALA A 164 3.64 2.61 -11.56
C ALA A 164 2.22 2.53 -12.15
N ILE A 165 1.40 3.57 -11.95
CA ILE A 165 0.06 3.67 -12.55
C ILE A 165 0.15 3.63 -14.09
N SER A 166 1.08 4.38 -14.68
CA SER A 166 1.31 4.35 -16.13
C SER A 166 1.79 2.99 -16.62
N ALA A 167 2.70 2.32 -15.89
CA ALA A 167 3.18 0.99 -16.23
C ALA A 167 2.06 -0.06 -16.21
N LEU A 168 1.21 -0.04 -15.17
CA LEU A 168 0.05 -0.93 -15.07
C LEU A 168 -0.96 -0.71 -16.21
N ASN A 169 -1.24 0.55 -16.57
CA ASN A 169 -2.09 0.86 -17.72
C ASN A 169 -1.47 0.40 -19.05
N LEU A 170 -0.15 0.54 -19.22
CA LEU A 170 0.57 0.05 -20.40
C LEU A 170 0.54 -1.49 -20.51
N LEU A 171 0.56 -2.23 -19.38
CA LEU A 171 0.35 -3.68 -19.41
C LEU A 171 -1.01 -4.02 -20.03
N THR A 172 -2.06 -3.25 -19.72
CA THR A 172 -3.39 -3.45 -20.31
C THR A 172 -3.44 -3.02 -21.78
N SER A 173 -2.95 -1.83 -22.13
CA SER A 173 -3.08 -1.30 -23.49
C SER A 173 -2.18 -2.00 -24.50
N ASN A 174 -0.95 -2.37 -24.11
CA ASN A 174 0.07 -2.88 -25.03
C ASN A 174 0.21 -4.40 -24.97
N LEU A 175 0.00 -5.00 -23.79
CA LEU A 175 0.18 -6.44 -23.57
C LEU A 175 -1.14 -7.17 -23.28
N HIS A 176 -2.28 -6.49 -23.42
CA HIS A 176 -3.62 -7.05 -23.20
C HIS A 176 -3.80 -7.71 -21.84
N ASN A 177 -3.09 -7.22 -20.82
CA ASN A 177 -3.22 -7.71 -19.44
C ASN A 177 -4.60 -7.34 -18.86
N ALA A 178 -5.35 -8.34 -18.41
CA ALA A 178 -6.71 -8.20 -17.91
C ALA A 178 -6.81 -7.46 -16.56
N PHE A 179 -5.72 -7.35 -15.81
CA PHE A 179 -5.71 -6.81 -14.44
C PHE A 179 -5.01 -5.46 -14.31
N GLY A 180 -4.21 -5.06 -15.31
CA GLY A 180 -3.40 -3.84 -15.27
C GLY A 180 -4.20 -2.58 -14.94
N SER A 181 -5.25 -2.28 -15.70
CA SER A 181 -6.07 -1.07 -15.50
C SER A 181 -6.78 -1.04 -14.15
N ILE A 182 -7.38 -2.15 -13.71
CA ILE A 182 -8.08 -2.21 -12.42
C ILE A 182 -7.11 -2.04 -11.25
N LEU A 183 -5.89 -2.58 -11.36
CA LEU A 183 -4.82 -2.39 -10.36
C LEU A 183 -4.27 -0.96 -10.40
N ALA A 184 -4.20 -0.34 -11.59
CA ALA A 184 -3.80 1.07 -11.73
C ALA A 184 -4.79 2.00 -11.02
N SER A 185 -6.09 1.82 -11.27
CA SER A 185 -7.16 2.58 -10.61
C SER A 185 -7.19 2.35 -9.09
N SER A 186 -6.96 1.11 -8.65
CA SER A 186 -6.89 0.83 -7.22
C SER A 186 -5.65 1.45 -6.57
N LEU A 187 -4.50 1.42 -7.23
CA LEU A 187 -3.29 2.07 -6.73
C LEU A 187 -3.49 3.58 -6.60
N ASP A 188 -4.13 4.20 -7.60
CA ASP A 188 -4.41 5.64 -7.62
C ASP A 188 -5.32 6.06 -6.46
N SER A 189 -6.45 5.36 -6.27
CA SER A 189 -7.41 5.65 -5.19
C SER A 189 -6.82 5.50 -3.79
N TYR A 190 -5.87 4.58 -3.60
CA TYR A 190 -5.17 4.43 -2.32
C TYR A 190 -4.02 5.42 -2.14
N THR A 191 -3.58 6.11 -3.20
CA THR A 191 -2.40 6.98 -3.17
C THR A 191 -2.72 8.43 -3.57
N LEU A 192 -2.72 8.77 -4.86
CA LEU A 192 -2.83 10.16 -5.33
C LEU A 192 -4.26 10.70 -5.27
N ASP A 193 -5.27 9.84 -5.39
CA ASP A 193 -6.68 10.20 -5.21
C ASP A 193 -7.22 9.89 -3.81
N SER A 194 -6.32 9.79 -2.83
CA SER A 194 -6.69 9.68 -1.42
C SER A 194 -6.67 11.04 -0.72
N ASP A 195 -7.20 11.11 0.51
CA ASP A 195 -7.09 12.30 1.37
C ASP A 195 -5.65 12.78 1.61
N PHE A 196 -4.68 11.87 1.45
CA PHE A 196 -3.25 12.17 1.56
C PHE A 196 -2.56 12.36 0.21
N GLY A 197 -3.27 12.24 -0.91
CA GLY A 197 -2.68 12.33 -2.25
C GLY A 197 -1.96 13.66 -2.51
N GLY A 198 -2.53 14.74 -1.98
CA GLY A 198 -1.93 16.08 -2.02
C GLY A 198 -0.56 16.17 -1.36
N LEU A 199 -0.26 15.32 -0.36
CA LEU A 199 1.06 15.28 0.31
C LEU A 199 2.18 14.96 -0.70
N TRP A 200 1.98 13.91 -1.51
CA TRP A 200 3.01 13.43 -2.44
C TRP A 200 3.27 14.46 -3.52
N CYS A 201 2.20 15.03 -4.09
CA CYS A 201 2.28 16.06 -5.11
C CYS A 201 2.94 17.34 -4.55
N LEU A 202 2.54 17.77 -3.34
CA LEU A 202 3.14 18.92 -2.66
C LEU A 202 4.63 18.72 -2.46
N ALA A 203 5.06 17.60 -1.87
CA ALA A 203 6.47 17.32 -1.61
C ALA A 203 7.31 17.36 -2.90
N PHE A 204 6.81 16.80 -4.00
CA PHE A 204 7.49 16.86 -5.30
C PHE A 204 7.53 18.30 -5.84
N SER A 205 6.42 19.03 -5.78
CA SER A 205 6.30 20.41 -6.30
C SER A 205 7.28 21.40 -5.66
N LEU A 206 7.69 21.14 -4.40
CA LEU A 206 8.65 21.96 -3.68
C LEU A 206 10.11 21.76 -4.13
N THR A 207 10.38 20.75 -4.97
CA THR A 207 11.71 20.53 -5.56
C THR A 207 11.91 21.32 -6.86
N PRO A 208 13.16 21.67 -7.23
CA PRO A 208 13.43 22.25 -8.54
C PRO A 208 12.93 21.37 -9.70
N ARG A 209 13.09 20.05 -9.58
CA ARG A 209 12.61 19.06 -10.56
C ARG A 209 11.09 19.08 -10.68
N GLY A 210 10.36 19.06 -9.58
CA GLY A 210 8.90 19.10 -9.59
C GLY A 210 8.34 20.41 -10.14
N ARG A 211 8.94 21.55 -9.79
CA ARG A 211 8.57 22.84 -10.40
C ARG A 211 8.75 22.82 -11.92
N PHE A 212 9.88 22.30 -12.40
CA PHE A 212 10.14 22.17 -13.83
C PHE A 212 9.15 21.22 -14.51
N TYR A 213 8.90 20.06 -13.91
CA TYR A 213 7.93 19.07 -14.37
C TYR A 213 6.54 19.70 -14.55
N PHE A 214 6.02 20.34 -13.50
CA PHE A 214 4.69 20.93 -13.53
C PHE A 214 4.60 22.14 -14.46
N HIS A 215 5.67 22.94 -14.55
CA HIS A 215 5.71 24.05 -15.51
C HIS A 215 5.64 23.55 -16.96
N ARG A 216 6.44 22.54 -17.34
CA ARG A 216 6.38 21.95 -18.69
C ARG A 216 5.01 21.34 -18.96
N LYS A 217 4.49 20.55 -18.02
CA LYS A 217 3.24 19.84 -18.20
C LYS A 217 2.03 20.76 -18.31
N PHE A 218 1.92 21.80 -17.48
CA PHE A 218 0.70 22.61 -17.40
C PHE A 218 0.79 23.98 -18.04
N VAL A 219 1.96 24.61 -18.00
CA VAL A 219 2.14 25.94 -18.61
C VAL A 219 2.48 25.80 -20.08
N LYS A 220 3.29 24.80 -20.44
CA LYS A 220 3.72 24.57 -21.82
C LYS A 220 2.97 23.46 -22.55
N ASN A 221 2.16 22.66 -21.84
CA ASN A 221 1.45 21.50 -22.39
C ASN A 221 2.38 20.51 -23.11
N GLU A 222 3.56 20.27 -22.53
CA GLU A 222 4.59 19.38 -23.07
C GLU A 222 4.58 18.02 -22.36
N GLU A 223 4.90 16.95 -23.09
CA GLU A 223 5.28 15.70 -22.46
C GLU A 223 6.60 15.86 -21.69
N VAL A 224 6.69 15.19 -20.53
CA VAL A 224 7.85 15.29 -19.65
C VAL A 224 8.53 13.93 -19.55
N GLU A 225 9.83 13.91 -19.84
CA GLU A 225 10.70 12.72 -19.83
C GLU A 225 10.68 11.93 -18.51
N ASP A 226 10.28 12.55 -17.40
CA ASP A 226 10.16 11.88 -16.11
C ASP A 226 9.14 10.74 -16.09
N LEU A 227 8.26 10.65 -17.10
CA LEU A 227 7.37 9.51 -17.35
C LEU A 227 7.76 8.70 -18.59
N ALA A 228 8.89 9.01 -19.24
CA ALA A 228 9.37 8.23 -20.38
C ALA A 228 9.73 6.81 -19.91
N ASP A 229 9.25 5.84 -20.68
CA ASP A 229 9.41 4.41 -20.47
C ASP A 229 9.10 3.91 -19.04
N PRO A 230 7.81 3.95 -18.63
CA PRO A 230 7.39 3.46 -17.32
C PRO A 230 7.70 1.98 -17.13
N LEU A 231 7.54 1.16 -18.18
CA LEU A 231 7.74 -0.28 -18.09
C LEU A 231 9.20 -0.63 -17.78
N SER A 232 10.19 0.00 -18.42
CA SER A 232 11.59 -0.29 -18.09
C SER A 232 11.97 0.09 -16.66
N SER A 233 11.29 1.10 -16.08
CA SER A 233 11.47 1.45 -14.66
C SER A 233 11.06 0.31 -13.71
N PHE A 234 10.26 -0.65 -14.19
CA PHE A 234 9.78 -1.80 -13.43
C PHE A 234 10.16 -3.17 -14.02
N GLN A 235 10.87 -3.21 -15.15
CA GLN A 235 11.44 -4.45 -15.69
C GLN A 235 12.52 -4.97 -14.75
N SER A 236 12.41 -6.23 -14.34
CA SER A 236 13.35 -6.84 -13.39
C SER A 236 14.27 -7.83 -14.09
N GLU A 237 15.57 -7.54 -14.13
CA GLU A 237 16.57 -8.59 -14.29
C GLU A 237 16.79 -9.38 -13.00
N HIS A 238 16.56 -8.81 -11.81
CA HIS A 238 16.50 -9.55 -10.53
C HIS A 238 15.70 -8.74 -9.50
N ILE A 239 14.43 -9.08 -9.29
CA ILE A 239 13.80 -8.80 -7.99
C ILE A 239 14.35 -9.87 -7.04
N PRO A 240 15.07 -9.51 -5.95
CA PRO A 240 15.66 -10.51 -5.07
C PRO A 240 14.58 -11.45 -4.54
N ASP A 241 14.81 -12.75 -4.71
CA ASP A 241 14.11 -13.81 -3.96
C ASP A 241 14.66 -13.78 -2.52
N LYS A 242 14.21 -12.81 -1.71
CA LYS A 242 14.38 -12.94 -0.26
C LYS A 242 13.38 -13.99 0.22
N ASP A 243 13.89 -15.00 0.92
CA ASP A 243 13.07 -16.01 1.58
C ASP A 243 12.18 -15.31 2.63
N PRO A 244 10.85 -15.48 2.61
CA PRO A 244 9.96 -14.90 3.62
C PRO A 244 10.34 -15.29 5.06
N ALA A 245 11.17 -16.32 5.26
CA ALA A 245 11.75 -16.66 6.56
C ALA A 245 12.69 -15.57 7.12
N GLU A 246 13.36 -14.76 6.28
CA GLU A 246 14.19 -13.64 6.76
C GLU A 246 13.35 -12.43 7.18
N ASP A 247 12.13 -12.30 6.65
CA ASP A 247 11.13 -11.28 7.05
C ASP A 247 10.36 -11.69 8.32
N LEU A 248 10.68 -12.84 8.94
CA LEU A 248 10.04 -13.32 10.17
C LEU A 248 10.19 -12.36 11.34
N GLN A 249 11.25 -11.54 11.41
CA GLN A 249 11.37 -10.52 12.46
C GLN A 249 10.30 -9.43 12.33
N ASP A 250 9.95 -9.06 11.10
CA ASP A 250 8.87 -8.10 10.85
C ASP A 250 7.50 -8.77 11.00
N ILE A 251 7.35 -10.07 10.67
CA ILE A 251 6.10 -10.83 10.90
C ILE A 251 5.84 -11.04 12.41
N TYR A 252 6.90 -11.25 13.19
CA TYR A 252 6.80 -11.37 14.66
C TYR A 252 6.39 -10.04 15.30
N MET A 253 6.88 -8.90 14.79
CA MET A 253 6.43 -7.59 15.25
C MET A 253 4.95 -7.35 14.94
N ASP A 254 4.48 -7.67 13.74
CA ASP A 254 3.06 -7.48 13.35
C ASP A 254 2.11 -8.38 14.17
N SER A 255 2.49 -9.64 14.44
CA SER A 255 1.68 -10.56 15.26
C SER A 255 1.60 -10.16 16.74
N ILE A 256 2.63 -9.51 17.29
CA ILE A 256 2.59 -8.94 18.65
C ILE A 256 1.56 -7.80 18.75
N PHE A 257 1.32 -7.05 17.66
CA PHE A 257 0.28 -6.01 17.63
C PHE A 257 -1.13 -6.58 17.39
N GLU A 258 -1.27 -7.75 16.77
CA GLU A 258 -2.56 -8.44 16.61
C GLU A 258 -3.11 -9.04 17.92
N GLU A 259 -2.26 -9.54 18.82
CA GLU A 259 -2.71 -10.04 20.15
C GLU A 259 -3.30 -8.94 21.05
N GLY A 260 -3.10 -7.66 20.70
CA GLY A 260 -3.76 -6.51 21.35
C GLY A 260 -5.20 -6.24 20.89
N ASN A 261 -5.69 -6.92 19.85
CA ASN A 261 -7.00 -6.65 19.23
C ASN A 261 -8.16 -7.51 19.78
N THR A 262 -8.06 -7.96 21.04
CA THR A 262 -9.25 -8.48 21.74
C THR A 262 -10.09 -7.31 22.24
N ASN A 263 -10.98 -6.82 21.36
CA ASN A 263 -12.01 -5.82 21.67
C ASN A 263 -13.07 -6.39 22.64
N ALA A 264 -12.68 -6.58 23.89
CA ALA A 264 -13.60 -6.76 25.01
C ALA A 264 -13.21 -5.77 26.11
N VAL A 265 -13.77 -4.56 26.06
CA VAL A 265 -13.76 -3.65 27.20
C VAL A 265 -14.75 -4.21 28.22
N ILE A 266 -14.24 -4.80 29.30
CA ILE A 266 -15.06 -5.17 30.46
C ILE A 266 -15.14 -3.94 31.35
N ASP A 267 -16.29 -3.26 31.34
CA ASP A 267 -16.57 -2.18 32.28
C ASP A 267 -17.11 -2.78 33.59
N VAL A 268 -16.34 -2.67 34.67
CA VAL A 268 -16.75 -3.09 36.01
C VAL A 268 -17.41 -1.89 36.67
N THR A 269 -18.74 -1.88 36.75
CA THR A 269 -19.46 -0.95 37.61
C THR A 269 -19.67 -1.59 38.98
N ASP A 270 -19.68 -0.76 40.03
CA ASP A 270 -19.75 -1.15 41.46
C ASP A 270 -21.01 -1.94 41.88
N GLU A 271 -21.88 -2.31 40.94
CA GLU A 271 -23.04 -3.17 41.18
C GLU A 271 -23.11 -4.33 40.18
N GLY A 272 -22.10 -5.21 40.21
CA GLY A 272 -22.23 -6.66 39.98
C GLY A 272 -22.95 -7.18 38.73
N THR A 273 -23.17 -6.37 37.69
CA THR A 273 -23.96 -6.77 36.51
C THR A 273 -23.16 -6.55 35.24
N PHE A 274 -22.73 -7.64 34.62
CA PHE A 274 -21.98 -7.63 33.36
C PHE A 274 -22.89 -7.21 32.19
N ARG A 275 -22.66 -6.04 31.59
CA ARG A 275 -23.21 -5.69 30.27
C ARG A 275 -22.17 -5.92 29.20
N ARG A 276 -22.44 -6.86 28.29
CA ARG A 276 -21.68 -7.05 27.04
C ARG A 276 -22.01 -5.90 26.10
N ILE A 277 -21.11 -4.92 26.00
CA ILE A 277 -21.19 -3.92 24.94
C ILE A 277 -20.60 -4.59 23.70
N VAL A 278 -21.46 -5.00 22.77
CA VAL A 278 -21.04 -5.38 21.42
C VAL A 278 -20.96 -4.06 20.64
N GLU A 279 -19.79 -3.44 20.60
CA GLU A 279 -19.53 -2.42 19.58
C GLU A 279 -19.44 -3.13 18.24
N SER A 280 -20.37 -2.80 17.35
CA SER A 280 -20.35 -3.28 15.96
C SER A 280 -19.07 -2.82 15.30
N ASP A 281 -18.35 -3.76 14.71
CA ASP A 281 -17.06 -3.64 14.01
C ASP A 281 -17.16 -2.87 12.66
N ASP A 282 -18.05 -1.87 12.61
CA ASP A 282 -18.49 -1.20 11.38
C ASP A 282 -17.80 0.16 11.14
N GLN A 283 -16.74 0.49 11.88
CA GLN A 283 -16.06 1.79 11.73
C GLN A 283 -14.53 1.69 11.80
N LEU A 284 -13.91 1.24 10.70
CA LEU A 284 -12.62 1.74 10.16
C LEU A 284 -12.01 0.86 9.05
N ARG A 285 -12.82 0.13 8.27
CA ARG A 285 -12.48 0.05 6.85
C ARG A 285 -12.71 1.46 6.31
N LEU A 286 -11.68 2.11 5.76
CA LEU A 286 -11.87 3.29 4.91
C LEU A 286 -13.02 2.97 3.96
N THR A 287 -14.21 3.51 4.22
CA THR A 287 -15.38 3.29 3.39
C THR A 287 -15.17 4.13 2.15
N LEU A 288 -14.51 3.49 1.18
CA LEU A 288 -14.39 3.87 -0.23
C LEU A 288 -15.79 3.90 -0.87
N GLN A 289 -16.64 4.82 -0.41
CA GLN A 289 -17.75 5.25 -1.25
C GLN A 289 -17.12 5.88 -2.49
N ASP A 290 -17.40 5.24 -3.62
CA ASP A 290 -17.08 5.67 -4.97
C ASP A 290 -15.66 5.32 -5.46
N VAL A 291 -15.48 4.04 -5.82
CA VAL A 291 -14.73 3.76 -7.07
C VAL A 291 -15.53 4.46 -8.17
N ARG A 292 -15.22 5.73 -8.44
CA ARG A 292 -15.83 6.49 -9.52
C ARG A 292 -15.51 5.78 -10.82
N GLU A 293 -16.55 5.33 -11.52
CA GLU A 293 -16.45 4.91 -12.91
C GLU A 293 -15.87 6.08 -13.72
N ASP A 294 -14.79 5.80 -14.47
CA ASP A 294 -14.17 6.62 -15.49
C ASP A 294 -14.27 8.15 -15.29
N ASN A 295 -13.48 8.68 -14.36
CA ASN A 295 -13.01 10.05 -14.50
C ASN A 295 -11.54 10.03 -14.93
N HIS A 296 -11.27 10.55 -16.13
CA HIS A 296 -9.92 10.92 -16.51
C HIS A 296 -9.39 11.96 -15.51
N GLN A 297 -8.72 11.51 -14.45
CA GLN A 297 -8.04 12.37 -13.49
C GLN A 297 -6.85 13.03 -14.20
N THR A 298 -7.02 14.32 -14.48
CA THR A 298 -5.95 15.16 -14.98
C THR A 298 -5.02 15.51 -13.83
N ALA A 299 -3.73 15.68 -14.13
CA ALA A 299 -2.75 16.09 -13.12
C ALA A 299 -3.03 17.51 -12.53
N GLU A 300 -3.99 18.24 -13.10
CA GLU A 300 -4.54 19.49 -12.56
C GLU A 300 -5.30 19.26 -11.24
N ASN A 301 -5.94 18.10 -11.09
CA ASN A 301 -6.52 17.65 -9.82
C ASN A 301 -5.43 17.45 -8.75
N ASP A 302 -4.25 16.95 -9.13
CA ASP A 302 -3.14 16.68 -8.20
C ASP A 302 -2.56 17.98 -7.60
N LEU A 303 -2.43 19.05 -8.40
CA LEU A 303 -1.96 20.36 -7.89
C LEU A 303 -3.01 21.03 -7.01
N THR A 304 -4.29 20.84 -7.32
CA THR A 304 -5.40 21.30 -6.46
C THR A 304 -5.36 20.56 -5.13
N ALA A 305 -5.20 19.23 -5.15
CA ALA A 305 -5.02 18.41 -3.95
C ALA A 305 -3.78 18.85 -3.15
N ALA A 306 -2.65 19.16 -3.81
CA ALA A 306 -1.45 19.68 -3.15
C ALA A 306 -1.69 21.02 -2.46
N LYS A 307 -2.41 21.94 -3.13
CA LYS A 307 -2.78 23.25 -2.56
C LYS A 307 -3.70 23.09 -1.35
N ASP A 308 -4.69 22.20 -1.44
CA ASP A 308 -5.62 21.97 -0.34
C ASP A 308 -4.96 21.25 0.82
N TYR A 309 -4.05 20.31 0.56
CA TYR A 309 -3.20 19.71 1.59
C TYR A 309 -2.32 20.76 2.27
N LEU A 310 -1.68 21.66 1.51
CA LEU A 310 -0.89 22.77 2.06
C LEU A 310 -1.73 23.67 2.98
N LYS A 311 -2.96 24.02 2.59
CA LYS A 311 -3.87 24.80 3.45
C LYS A 311 -4.17 24.06 4.76
N ARG A 312 -4.47 22.76 4.68
CA ARG A 312 -4.77 21.93 5.86
C ARG A 312 -3.61 21.92 6.84
N ILE A 313 -2.38 21.72 6.37
CA ILE A 313 -1.21 21.72 7.27
C ILE A 313 -0.90 23.12 7.80
N LEU A 314 -1.09 24.19 7.02
CA LEU A 314 -0.84 25.56 7.50
C LEU A 314 -1.80 25.98 8.63
N VAL A 315 -2.99 25.40 8.72
CA VAL A 315 -3.90 25.62 9.87
C VAL A 315 -3.35 24.99 11.16
N GLN A 316 -2.48 23.97 11.05
CA GLN A 316 -1.87 23.29 12.20
C GLN A 316 -0.62 24.04 12.74
N PHE A 317 -0.03 24.97 11.98
CA PHE A 317 1.23 25.64 12.31
C PHE A 317 1.06 27.10 12.73
#